data_AF-A0A0D1W1C3-F1
#
_entry.id   AF-A0A0D1W1C3-F1
#
_cell.length_a   1.000
_cell.length_b   1.000
_cell.length_c   1.000
_cell.angle_alpha   90.00
_cell.angle_beta   90.00
_cell.angle_gamma   90.00
#
_symmetry.space_group_name_H-M   'P 1'
#
loop_
_entity.id
_entity.type
_entity.pdbx_description
1 polymer ?
#
loop_
_entity_poly.entity_id
_entity_poly.type
_entity_poly.pdbx_seq_one_letter_code
_entity_poly.pdbx_strand_id
1 'polypeptide(L)'
;MFCLAAVGVSMYYNITDKDNRTAKDVLLALLTHAFWPPIIWLTCIISCWIPINYAIFPPDEPDRQDLLVRDPVTGVAYPSEESKKTKTGWPSWAHEATYTGITVYTTVIFVLSFWF
;
A
#
# COMPACT_ATOMS: atom_id res chain seq x y z
N MET A 1 -1.23 -1.46 14.07
CA MET A 1 -2.40 -1.55 14.98
C MET A 1 -2.80 -0.20 15.58
N PHE A 2 -1.86 0.63 16.04
CA PHE A 2 -2.12 2.02 16.47
C PHE A 2 -2.85 2.88 15.41
N CYS A 3 -2.43 2.83 14.13
CA CYS A 3 -3.07 3.60 13.06
C CYS A 3 -4.55 3.24 12.87
N LEU A 4 -4.89 1.95 12.91
CA LEU A 4 -6.29 1.49 12.80
C LEU A 4 -7.14 1.99 13.97
N ALA A 5 -6.62 1.89 15.19
CA ALA A 5 -7.31 2.39 16.37
C ALA A 5 -7.50 3.92 16.31
N ALA A 6 -6.45 4.66 15.94
CA ALA A 6 -6.50 6.12 15.82
C ALA A 6 -7.52 6.58 14.78
N VAL A 7 -7.54 5.94 13.60
CA VAL A 7 -8.51 6.24 12.54
C VAL A 7 -9.92 5.85 12.96
N GLY A 8 -10.10 4.66 13.56
CA GLY A 8 -11.41 4.22 14.04
C GLY A 8 -12.00 5.14 15.11
N VAL A 9 -11.17 5.59 16.06
CA VAL A 9 -11.56 6.55 17.09
C VAL A 9 -11.85 7.93 16.48
N SER A 10 -11.01 8.41 15.55
CA SER A 10 -11.24 9.67 14.83
C SER A 10 -12.55 9.65 14.06
N MET A 11 -12.83 8.56 13.33
CA MET A 11 -14.09 8.37 12.61
C MET A 11 -15.28 8.35 13.57
N TYR A 12 -15.19 7.59 14.66
CA TYR A 12 -16.25 7.50 15.66
C TYR A 12 -16.59 8.89 16.24
N TYR A 13 -15.57 9.67 16.65
CA TYR A 13 -15.80 11.00 17.19
C TYR A 13 -16.44 11.95 16.17
N ASN A 14 -15.93 11.99 14.93
CA ASN A 14 -16.47 12.89 13.90
C ASN A 14 -17.89 12.50 13.45
N ILE A 15 -18.24 11.21 13.46
CA ILE A 15 -19.59 10.73 13.11
C ILE A 15 -20.59 11.00 14.24
N THR A 16 -20.16 10.93 15.50
CA THR A 16 -21.03 11.11 16.67
C THR A 16 -21.05 12.55 17.20
N ASP A 17 -20.28 13.44 16.59
CA ASP A 17 -20.24 14.86 16.96
C ASP A 17 -21.60 15.52 16.71
N LYS A 18 -22.12 16.20 17.74
CA LYS A 18 -23.42 16.89 17.71
C LYS A 18 -23.35 18.20 16.90
N ASP A 19 -22.15 18.72 16.67
CA ASP A 19 -21.95 19.92 15.87
C ASP A 19 -22.03 19.64 14.37
N ASN A 20 -21.82 18.39 13.95
CA ASN A 20 -21.97 17.94 12.56
C ASN A 20 -23.45 17.66 12.22
N ARG A 21 -24.19 18.71 11.86
CA ARG A 21 -25.65 18.66 11.67
C ARG A 21 -26.08 18.13 10.31
N THR A 22 -25.21 18.19 9.30
CA THR A 22 -25.51 17.72 7.95
C THR A 22 -24.53 16.64 7.48
N ALA A 23 -24.96 15.85 6.49
CA ALA A 23 -24.07 14.86 5.86
C ALA A 23 -22.83 15.51 5.25
N LYS A 24 -22.95 16.75 4.74
CA LYS A 24 -21.81 17.51 4.24
C LYS A 24 -20.80 17.81 5.35
N ASP A 25 -21.27 18.25 6.51
CA ASP A 25 -20.40 18.57 7.66
C ASP A 25 -19.68 17.33 8.16
N VAL A 26 -20.40 16.20 8.28
CA VAL A 26 -19.79 14.91 8.65
C VAL A 26 -18.72 14.49 7.64
N LEU A 27 -18.99 14.58 6.34
CA LEU A 27 -18.03 14.20 5.30
C LEU A 27 -16.80 15.11 5.29
N LEU A 28 -16.97 16.42 5.49
CA LEU A 28 -15.86 17.37 5.61
C LEU A 28 -15.04 17.14 6.89
N ALA A 29 -15.70 16.83 8.00
CA ALA A 29 -15.04 16.51 9.27
C ALA A 29 -14.21 15.23 9.14
N LEU A 30 -14.78 14.17 8.55
CA LEU A 30 -14.07 12.93 8.25
C LEU A 30 -12.90 13.15 7.27
N LEU A 31 -13.09 13.98 6.25
CA LEU A 31 -12.05 14.32 5.30
C LEU A 31 -10.86 15.03 5.97
N THR A 32 -11.12 15.98 6.85
CA THR A 32 -10.06 16.77 7.50
C THR A 32 -9.33 16.03 8.63
N HIS A 33 -9.95 15.01 9.23
CA HIS A 33 -9.36 14.28 10.36
C HIS A 33 -8.86 12.88 10.00
N ALA A 34 -9.72 12.04 9.42
CA ALA A 34 -9.41 10.63 9.20
C ALA A 34 -8.92 10.35 7.77
N PHE A 35 -9.45 11.06 6.78
CA PHE A 35 -9.16 10.84 5.36
C PHE A 35 -8.34 11.96 4.73
N TRP A 36 -7.56 12.67 5.54
CA TRP A 36 -6.74 13.76 5.02
C TRP A 36 -5.78 13.23 3.94
N PRO A 37 -5.73 13.83 2.73
CA PRO A 37 -4.83 13.38 1.69
C PRO A 37 -3.36 13.40 2.16
N PRO A 38 -2.55 12.37 1.87
CA PRO A 38 -2.81 11.23 0.98
C PRO A 38 -3.27 9.93 1.70
N ILE A 39 -4.00 10.00 2.82
CA ILE A 39 -4.43 8.82 3.59
C ILE A 39 -3.22 7.95 4.01
N ILE A 40 -2.19 8.58 4.58
CA ILE A 40 -0.91 7.94 4.93
C ILE A 40 -1.10 6.71 5.82
N TRP A 41 -2.09 6.74 6.71
CA TRP A 41 -2.35 5.63 7.62
C TRP A 41 -2.65 4.32 6.86
N LEU A 42 -3.24 4.38 5.67
CA LEU A 42 -3.55 3.21 4.85
C LEU A 42 -2.28 2.55 4.34
N THR A 43 -1.33 3.33 3.81
CA THR A 43 -0.04 2.80 3.34
C THR A 43 0.79 2.24 4.49
N CYS A 44 0.73 2.85 5.68
CA CYS A 44 1.37 2.31 6.88
C CYS A 44 0.80 0.93 7.26
N ILE A 45 -0.52 0.74 7.27
CA ILE A 45 -1.12 -0.55 7.61
C ILE A 45 -0.73 -1.62 6.62
N ILE A 46 -0.81 -1.33 5.32
CA ILE A 46 -0.41 -2.27 4.27
C ILE A 46 1.06 -2.65 4.42
N SER A 47 1.93 -1.68 4.72
CA SER A 47 3.36 -1.92 4.96
C SER A 47 3.58 -2.81 6.19
N CYS A 48 2.85 -2.57 7.28
CA CYS A 48 2.90 -3.43 8.48
C CYS A 48 2.35 -4.84 8.21
N TRP A 49 1.51 -5.03 7.19
CA TRP A 49 0.98 -6.34 6.81
C TRP A 49 2.00 -7.18 6.04
N ILE A 50 2.92 -6.58 5.29
CA ILE A 50 3.93 -7.29 4.49
C ILE A 50 4.71 -8.37 5.29
N PRO A 51 5.32 -8.08 6.46
CA PRO A 51 6.06 -9.11 7.20
C PRO A 51 5.15 -10.23 7.72
N ILE A 52 3.91 -9.91 8.12
CA ILE A 52 2.92 -10.89 8.56
C ILE A 52 2.55 -11.81 7.40
N ASN A 53 2.29 -11.23 6.23
CA ASN A 53 1.99 -11.97 5.02
C ASN A 53 3.15 -12.89 4.61
N TYR A 54 4.39 -12.40 4.69
CA TYR A 54 5.58 -13.21 4.39
C TYR A 54 5.75 -14.38 5.37
N ALA A 55 5.43 -14.18 6.65
CA ALA A 55 5.54 -15.23 7.66
C ALA A 55 4.47 -16.33 7.49
N ILE A 56 3.27 -15.97 7.06
CA ILE A 56 2.15 -16.92 6.85
C ILE A 56 2.24 -17.58 5.47
N PHE A 57 2.62 -16.80 4.46
CA PHE A 57 2.69 -17.19 3.05
C PHE A 57 4.07 -16.84 2.48
N PRO A 58 5.12 -17.58 2.87
CA PRO A 58 6.44 -17.36 2.30
C PRO A 58 6.40 -17.62 0.78
N PRO A 59 7.13 -16.84 -0.03
CA PRO A 59 7.27 -17.12 -1.44
C PRO A 59 8.02 -18.44 -1.65
N ASP A 60 7.68 -19.15 -2.71
CA ASP A 60 8.42 -20.33 -3.16
C ASP A 60 9.67 -19.84 -3.90
N GLU A 61 10.84 -20.04 -3.28
CA GLU A 61 12.13 -19.61 -3.83
C GLU A 61 12.92 -20.84 -4.29
N PRO A 62 13.33 -20.90 -5.57
CA PRO A 62 14.13 -22.01 -6.09
C PRO A 62 15.50 -22.03 -5.44
N ASP A 63 16.15 -23.20 -5.43
CA ASP A 63 17.51 -23.30 -4.90
C ASP A 63 18.46 -22.41 -5.72
N ARG A 64 19.45 -21.84 -5.04
CA ARG A 64 20.40 -20.92 -5.67
C ARG A 64 21.13 -21.58 -6.84
N GLN A 65 21.46 -22.87 -6.76
CA GLN A 65 22.19 -23.53 -7.85
C GLN A 65 21.35 -23.64 -9.12
N ASP A 66 20.03 -23.75 -9.00
CA ASP A 66 19.10 -23.84 -10.15
C ASP A 66 19.01 -22.53 -10.93
N LEU A 67 19.38 -21.41 -10.29
CA LEU A 67 19.42 -20.09 -10.91
C LEU A 67 20.73 -19.81 -11.67
N LEU A 68 21.70 -20.72 -11.62
CA LEU A 68 23.05 -20.50 -12.16
C LEU A 68 23.33 -21.39 -13.37
N VAL A 69 23.93 -20.81 -14.40
CA VAL A 69 24.48 -21.51 -15.57
C VAL A 69 26.00 -21.43 -15.49
N ARG A 70 26.67 -22.58 -15.53
CA ARG A 70 28.14 -22.66 -15.49
C ARG A 70 28.71 -22.68 -16.88
N ASP A 71 29.71 -21.82 -17.12
CA ASP A 71 30.48 -21.84 -18.37
C ASP A 71 31.25 -23.17 -18.49
N PRO A 72 31.11 -23.93 -19.59
CA PRO A 72 31.76 -25.23 -19.77
C PRO A 72 33.29 -25.15 -19.86
N VAL A 73 33.87 -23.98 -20.16
CA VAL A 73 35.32 -23.80 -20.30
C VAL A 73 35.95 -23.30 -19.00
N THR A 74 35.35 -22.29 -18.38
CA THR A 74 35.93 -21.62 -17.20
C THR A 74 35.36 -22.12 -15.87
N GLY A 75 34.22 -22.82 -15.89
CA GLY A 75 33.51 -23.28 -14.69
C GLY A 75 32.83 -22.16 -13.89
N VAL A 76 32.94 -20.91 -14.34
CA VAL A 76 32.37 -19.73 -13.67
C VAL A 76 30.85 -19.79 -13.75
N ALA A 77 30.18 -19.55 -12.62
CA ALA A 77 28.73 -19.55 -12.52
C ALA A 77 28.16 -18.16 -12.81
N TYR A 78 27.32 -18.06 -13.84
CA TYR A 78 26.60 -16.85 -14.21
C TYR A 78 25.10 -17.02 -13.90
N PRO A 79 24.39 -15.94 -13.53
CA PRO A 79 22.94 -15.99 -13.40
C PRO A 79 22.28 -16.39 -14.72
N SER A 80 21.25 -17.24 -14.66
CA SER A 80 20.44 -17.58 -15.82
C SER A 80 19.75 -16.33 -16.38
N GLU A 81 19.49 -16.29 -17.69
CA GLU A 81 18.79 -15.15 -18.31
C GLU A 81 17.39 -14.91 -17.74
N GLU A 82 16.75 -15.95 -17.22
CA GLU A 82 15.45 -15.83 -16.53
C GLU A 82 15.59 -15.17 -15.16
N SER A 83 16.61 -15.55 -14.37
CA SER A 83 16.84 -14.98 -13.04
C SER A 83 17.14 -13.49 -13.05
N LYS A 84 17.59 -12.95 -14.19
CA LYS A 84 17.88 -11.52 -14.37
C LYS A 84 16.63 -10.66 -14.57
N LYS A 85 15.49 -11.27 -14.91
CA LYS A 85 14.24 -10.53 -15.18
C LYS A 85 13.53 -10.17 -13.88
N THR A 86 13.05 -8.94 -13.79
CA THR A 86 12.19 -8.52 -12.68
C THR A 86 10.91 -9.35 -12.70
N LYS A 87 10.68 -10.14 -11.65
CA LYS A 87 9.45 -10.88 -11.46
C LYS A 87 8.37 -9.93 -10.94
N THR A 88 7.26 -9.85 -11.65
CA THR A 88 6.06 -9.14 -11.18
C THR A 88 5.08 -10.14 -10.59
N GLY A 89 4.65 -9.92 -9.35
CA GLY A 89 3.67 -10.78 -8.68
C GLY A 89 2.37 -10.04 -8.38
N TRP A 90 1.38 -10.78 -7.89
CA TRP A 90 0.15 -10.20 -7.36
C TRP A 90 0.38 -9.10 -6.31
N PRO A 91 1.33 -9.23 -5.35
CA PRO A 91 1.61 -8.16 -4.39
C PRO A 91 2.10 -6.86 -5.04
N SER A 92 2.88 -6.95 -6.13
CA SER A 92 3.36 -5.79 -6.88
C SER A 92 2.19 -5.04 -7.52
N TRP A 93 1.28 -5.77 -8.19
CA TRP A 93 0.07 -5.19 -8.78
C TRP A 93 -0.87 -4.58 -7.73
N ALA A 94 -1.05 -5.24 -6.59
CA ALA A 94 -1.86 -4.72 -5.49
C ALA A 94 -1.28 -3.43 -4.91
N HIS A 95 0.06 -3.35 -4.80
CA HIS A 95 0.74 -2.14 -4.38
C HIS A 95 0.53 -0.99 -5.37
N GLU A 96 0.75 -1.25 -6.66
CA GLU A 96 0.55 -0.26 -7.72
C GLU A 96 -0.90 0.23 -7.76
N ALA A 97 -1.88 -0.66 -7.73
CA ALA A 97 -3.30 -0.30 -7.73
C ALA A 97 -3.66 0.59 -6.53
N THR A 98 -3.15 0.25 -5.33
CA THR A 98 -3.39 1.06 -4.13
C THR A 98 -2.74 2.43 -4.24
N TYR A 99 -1.49 2.48 -4.72
CA TYR A 99 -0.74 3.73 -4.87
C TYR A 99 -1.38 4.64 -5.92
N THR A 100 -1.83 4.09 -7.05
CA THR A 100 -2.60 4.81 -8.07
C THR A 100 -3.91 5.33 -7.49
N GLY A 101 -4.65 4.50 -6.75
CA GLY A 101 -5.92 4.91 -6.13
C GLY A 101 -5.74 6.09 -5.14
N ILE A 102 -4.74 6.02 -4.27
CA ILE A 102 -4.40 7.10 -3.34
C ILE A 102 -3.97 8.37 -4.09
N THR A 103 -3.20 8.22 -5.17
CA THR A 103 -2.76 9.34 -6.01
C THR A 103 -3.98 10.03 -6.63
N VAL A 104 -4.86 9.28 -7.27
CA VAL A 104 -6.09 9.80 -7.89
C VAL A 104 -6.97 10.50 -6.83
N TYR A 105 -7.18 9.87 -5.68
CA TYR A 105 -7.91 10.47 -4.56
C TYR A 105 -7.32 11.82 -4.15
N THR A 106 -6.00 11.85 -3.92
CA THR A 106 -5.29 13.06 -3.50
C THR A 106 -5.39 14.16 -4.55
N THR A 107 -5.22 13.82 -5.84
CA THR A 107 -5.36 14.77 -6.95
C THR A 107 -6.77 15.33 -7.03
N VAL A 108 -7.81 14.49 -6.90
CA VAL A 108 -9.20 14.95 -6.93
C VAL A 108 -9.47 15.91 -5.79
N ILE A 109 -9.11 15.57 -4.56
CA ILE A 109 -9.34 16.46 -3.41
C ILE A 109 -8.57 17.77 -3.57
N PHE A 110 -7.30 17.70 -3.98
CA PHE A 110 -6.51 18.90 -4.24
C PHE A 110 -7.20 19.81 -5.25
N VAL A 111 -7.62 19.30 -6.41
CA VAL A 111 -8.31 20.11 -7.43
C VAL A 111 -9.63 20.69 -6.91
N LEU A 112 -10.44 19.87 -6.22
CA LEU A 112 -11.72 20.31 -5.68
C LEU A 112 -11.58 21.38 -4.58
N SER A 113 -10.49 21.36 -3.81
CA SER A 113 -10.19 22.38 -2.78
C SER A 113 -9.91 23.78 -3.34
N PHE A 114 -9.64 23.94 -4.64
CA PHE A 114 -9.50 25.26 -5.27
C PHE A 114 -10.79 25.76 -5.94
N TRP A 115 -11.77 24.88 -6.13
CA TRP A 115 -13.02 25.19 -6.84
C TRP A 115 -14.22 25.37 -5.93
N PHE A 116 -14.15 24.84 -4.69
CA PHE A 116 -15.17 24.94 -3.65
C PHE A 116 -14.57 25.54 -2.38
#